data_AF-A0A2V5J2W4-F1
#
_entry.id   AF-A0A2V5J2W4-F1
#
_cell.length_a   1.000
_cell.length_b   1.000
_cell.length_c   1.000
_cell.angle_alpha   90.00
_cell.angle_beta   90.00
_cell.angle_gamma   90.00
#
_symmetry.space_group_name_H-M   'P 1'
#
loop_
_entity.id
_entity.type
_entity.pdbx_description
1 polymer ?
#
loop_
_entity_poly.entity_id
_entity_poly.type
_entity_poly.pdbx_seq_one_letter_code
_entity_poly.pdbx_strand_id
1 'polypeptide(L)'
;MRETSTGVANPAVIDLFGVDQKTGEVLLVMNEPRPWDGSHQQLHEMQEKFNAYASFILDGEMTEAHPELAGRTARIQLRCEYMPGKEALAL
;
A
#
# COMPACT_ATOMS: atom_id res chain seq x y z
N MET A 1 -21.46 3.36 -12.60
CA MET A 1 -20.39 2.51 -12.03
C MET A 1 -19.80 3.30 -10.88
N ARG A 2 -19.72 2.75 -9.67
CA ARG A 2 -19.01 3.44 -8.58
C ARG A 2 -17.53 3.30 -8.93
N GLU A 3 -16.88 4.38 -9.37
CA GLU A 3 -15.43 4.46 -9.37
C GLU A 3 -15.02 4.28 -7.92
N THR A 4 -14.62 3.06 -7.56
CA THR A 4 -13.92 2.83 -6.29
C THR A 4 -12.62 3.60 -6.43
N SER A 5 -12.56 4.79 -5.83
CA SER A 5 -11.32 5.55 -5.73
C SER A 5 -10.30 4.64 -5.05
N THR A 6 -9.36 4.13 -5.82
CA THR A 6 -8.16 3.42 -5.35
C THR A 6 -7.10 4.46 -4.99
N GLY A 7 -6.06 4.03 -4.30
CA GLY A 7 -4.97 4.89 -3.85
C GLY A 7 -5.02 5.21 -2.36
N VAL A 8 -4.04 5.99 -1.90
CA VAL A 8 -3.85 6.39 -0.50
C VAL A 8 -5.12 6.96 0.14
N ALA A 9 -5.96 7.67 -0.62
CA ALA A 9 -7.24 8.21 -0.16
C ALA A 9 -8.24 7.15 0.35
N ASN A 10 -8.03 5.87 0.02
CA ASN A 10 -8.91 4.78 0.40
C ASN A 10 -8.08 3.63 1.03
N PRO A 11 -7.90 3.63 2.37
CA PRO A 11 -7.07 2.65 3.06
C PRO A 11 -7.68 1.24 3.05
N ALA A 12 -9.00 1.11 2.86
CA ALA A 12 -9.70 -0.17 2.88
C ALA A 12 -9.55 -0.99 1.58
N VAL A 13 -8.92 -0.42 0.54
CA VAL A 13 -8.77 -1.07 -0.77
C VAL A 13 -7.29 -1.29 -1.08
N ILE A 14 -6.93 -2.55 -1.35
CA ILE A 14 -5.61 -2.90 -1.88
C ILE A 14 -5.57 -2.51 -3.36
N ASP A 15 -4.68 -1.58 -3.72
CA ASP A 15 -4.61 -1.06 -5.09
C ASP A 15 -4.03 -2.09 -6.07
N LEU A 16 -2.96 -2.76 -5.65
CA LEU A 16 -2.36 -3.86 -6.41
C LEU A 16 -1.68 -4.83 -5.47
N PHE A 17 -1.93 -6.11 -5.73
CA PHE A 17 -1.36 -7.25 -5.06
C PHE A 17 -0.82 -8.22 -6.12
N GLY A 18 0.39 -8.73 -5.93
CA GLY A 18 0.96 -9.71 -6.83
C GLY A 18 2.23 -10.35 -6.29
N VAL A 19 2.83 -11.21 -7.10
CA VAL A 19 4.13 -11.82 -6.81
C VAL A 19 5.12 -11.36 -7.87
N ASP A 20 6.23 -10.78 -7.43
CA ASP A 20 7.34 -10.47 -8.32
C ASP A 20 7.94 -11.78 -8.83
N GLN A 21 7.80 -12.06 -10.12
CA GLN A 21 8.26 -13.32 -10.69
C GLN A 21 9.79 -13.47 -10.73
N LYS A 22 10.54 -12.36 -10.58
CA LYS A 22 12.00 -12.39 -10.56
C LYS A 22 12.54 -12.68 -9.17
N THR A 23 11.97 -12.05 -8.14
CA THR A 23 12.44 -12.20 -6.76
C THR A 23 11.65 -13.23 -5.95
N GLY A 24 10.43 -13.57 -6.40
CA GLY A 24 9.50 -14.44 -5.69
C GLY A 24 8.75 -13.75 -4.53
N GLU A 25 8.99 -12.45 -4.34
CA GLU A 25 8.42 -11.64 -3.26
C GLU A 25 6.95 -11.31 -3.52
N VAL A 26 6.16 -11.21 -2.45
CA VAL A 26 4.81 -10.64 -2.52
C VAL A 26 4.95 -9.13 -2.62
N LEU A 27 4.37 -8.54 -3.65
CA LEU A 27 4.38 -7.10 -3.91
C LEU A 27 3.00 -6.53 -3.61
N LEU A 28 2.94 -5.58 -2.68
CA LEU A 28 1.77 -4.77 -2.42
C LEU A 28 2.09 -3.33 -2.80
N VAL A 29 1.28 -2.74 -3.67
CA VAL A 29 1.49 -1.37 -4.13
C VAL A 29 0.37 -0.47 -3.62
N MET A 30 0.77 0.68 -3.12
CA MET A 30 -0.08 1.82 -2.79
C MET A 30 0.15 2.89 -3.83
N ASN A 31 -0.91 3.42 -4.45
CA ASN A 31 -0.79 4.51 -5.42
C ASN A 31 -1.19 5.84 -4.76
N GLU A 32 -0.41 6.90 -4.97
CA GLU A 32 -0.78 8.27 -4.66
C GLU A 32 -0.75 9.08 -5.96
N PRO A 33 -1.87 9.10 -6.72
CA PRO A 33 -1.99 9.90 -7.92
C PRO A 33 -2.26 11.39 -7.60
N ARG A 34 -2.60 11.74 -6.35
CA ARG A 34 -2.87 13.14 -5.99
C ARG A 34 -1.54 13.89 -5.78
N PRO A 35 -1.50 15.20 -6.07
CA PRO A 35 -0.40 16.05 -5.61
C PRO A 35 -0.27 16.00 -4.09
N TRP A 36 0.97 16.13 -3.61
CA TRP A 36 1.24 16.24 -2.19
C TRP A 36 0.93 17.65 -1.71
N ASP A 37 -0.07 17.79 -0.84
CA ASP A 37 -0.46 19.08 -0.25
C ASP A 37 0.23 19.36 1.09
N GLY A 38 0.95 18.37 1.62
CA GLY A 38 1.65 18.46 2.91
C GLY A 38 0.70 18.52 4.10
N SER A 39 -0.59 18.26 3.89
CA SER A 39 -1.59 18.27 4.95
C SER A 39 -1.39 17.07 5.89
N HIS A 40 -1.67 17.28 7.17
CA HIS A 40 -1.70 16.20 8.14
C HIS A 40 -2.71 15.11 7.76
N GLN A 41 -3.79 15.49 7.08
CA GLN A 41 -4.79 14.55 6.60
C GLN A 41 -4.21 13.60 5.54
N GLN A 42 -3.54 14.13 4.51
CA GLN A 42 -2.92 13.29 3.48
C GLN A 42 -1.85 12.35 4.07
N LEU A 43 -1.05 12.84 5.02
CA LEU A 43 -0.07 12.03 5.73
C LEU A 43 -0.72 10.95 6.61
N HIS A 44 -1.87 11.26 7.21
CA HIS A 44 -2.64 10.31 8.01
C HIS A 44 -3.25 9.21 7.14
N GLU A 45 -3.88 9.57 6.02
CA GLU A 45 -4.43 8.61 5.03
C GLU A 45 -3.33 7.65 4.54
N MET A 46 -2.12 8.16 4.29
CA MET A 46 -0.96 7.34 3.90
C MET A 46 -0.57 6.35 4.99
N GLN A 47 -0.48 6.81 6.25
CA GLN A 47 -0.15 5.95 7.38
C GLN A 47 -1.22 4.90 7.64
N GLU A 48 -2.51 5.26 7.58
CA GLU A 48 -3.62 4.33 7.74
C GLU A 48 -3.57 3.23 6.68
N LYS A 49 -3.32 3.61 5.42
CA LYS A 49 -3.23 2.64 4.32
C LYS A 49 -2.01 1.72 4.46
N PHE A 50 -0.86 2.27 4.83
CA PHE A 50 0.33 1.46 5.09
C PHE A 50 0.09 0.47 6.24
N ASN A 51 -0.53 0.93 7.34
CA ASN A 51 -0.84 0.08 8.48
C ASN A 51 -1.84 -1.03 8.11
N ALA A 52 -2.85 -0.73 7.30
CA ALA A 52 -3.79 -1.75 6.81
C ALA A 52 -3.07 -2.84 6.00
N TYR A 53 -2.13 -2.47 5.12
CA TYR A 53 -1.34 -3.43 4.35
C TYR A 53 -0.39 -4.23 5.24
N ALA A 54 0.25 -3.58 6.22
CA ALA A 54 1.14 -4.24 7.17
C ALA A 54 0.38 -5.25 8.03
N SER A 55 -0.78 -4.88 8.58
CA SER A 55 -1.67 -5.79 9.30
C SER A 55 -2.10 -6.98 8.45
N PHE A 56 -2.51 -6.75 7.21
CA PHE A 56 -2.89 -7.83 6.29
C PHE A 56 -1.78 -8.89 6.11
N ILE A 57 -0.52 -8.47 6.11
CA ILE A 57 0.64 -9.36 6.00
C ILE A 57 1.00 -10.01 7.35
N LEU A 58 1.02 -9.22 8.43
CA LEU A 58 1.52 -9.63 9.75
C LEU A 58 0.51 -10.46 10.54
N ASP A 59 -0.78 -10.14 10.42
CA ASP A 59 -1.86 -10.81 11.16
C ASP A 59 -2.22 -12.16 10.53
N GLY A 60 -1.62 -12.50 9.38
CA GLY A 60 -1.77 -13.79 8.72
C GLY A 60 -2.97 -13.88 7.77
N GLU A 61 -3.78 -12.83 7.65
CA GLU A 61 -4.89 -12.75 6.68
C GLU A 61 -4.42 -13.09 5.25
N MET A 62 -3.27 -12.57 4.84
CA MET A 62 -2.68 -12.88 3.54
C MET A 62 -2.44 -14.39 3.38
N THR A 63 -1.89 -15.05 4.39
CA THR A 63 -1.58 -16.49 4.32
C THR A 63 -2.81 -17.38 4.47
N GLU A 64 -3.87 -16.90 5.13
CA GLU A 64 -5.16 -17.60 5.19
C GLU A 64 -5.86 -17.57 3.83
N ALA A 65 -5.87 -16.40 3.18
CA ALA A 65 -6.45 -16.23 1.84
C ALA A 65 -5.59 -16.86 0.74
N HIS A 66 -4.27 -16.80 0.89
CA HIS A 66 -3.27 -17.28 -0.07
C HIS A 66 -2.18 -18.13 0.61
N PRO A 67 -2.47 -19.40 0.93
CA PRO A 67 -1.50 -20.29 1.57
C PRO A 67 -0.20 -20.48 0.75
N GLU A 68 -0.26 -20.33 -0.57
CA GLU A 68 0.88 -20.40 -1.49
C GLU A 68 1.93 -19.28 -1.29
N LEU A 69 1.56 -18.24 -0.54
CA LEU A 69 2.42 -17.11 -0.23
C LEU A 69 3.06 -17.20 1.15
N ALA A 70 2.74 -18.24 1.93
CA ALA A 70 3.31 -18.45 3.25
C ALA A 70 4.84 -18.54 3.20
N GLY A 71 5.50 -17.80 4.08
CA GLY A 71 6.97 -17.75 4.19
C GLY A 71 7.67 -16.93 3.11
N ARG A 72 6.95 -16.29 2.18
CA ARG A 72 7.54 -15.36 1.21
C ARG A 72 7.77 -14.00 1.84
N THR A 73 8.85 -13.33 1.44
CA THR A 73 9.09 -11.93 1.78
C THR A 73 8.03 -11.06 1.12
N ALA A 74 7.42 -10.16 1.89
CA ALA A 74 6.49 -9.16 1.39
C ALA A 74 7.18 -7.79 1.27
N ARG A 75 6.83 -7.04 0.23
CA ARG A 75 7.35 -5.70 -0.08
C ARG A 75 6.18 -4.76 -0.33
N ILE A 76 6.03 -3.77 0.54
CA ILE A 76 5.08 -2.66 0.35
C ILE A 76 5.78 -1.55 -0.43
N GLN A 77 5.13 -1.03 -1.47
CA GLN A 77 5.68 0.01 -2.33
C GLN A 77 4.69 1.16 -2.49
N LEU A 78 5.11 2.37 -2.15
CA LEU A 78 4.36 3.59 -2.46
C LEU A 78 4.79 4.08 -3.85
N ARG A 79 3.83 4.24 -4.76
CA ARG A 79 4.02 4.85 -6.08
C ARG A 79 3.36 6.21 -6.11
N CYS A 80 4.18 7.25 -6.21
CA CYS A 80 3.71 8.62 -6.30
C CYS A 80 3.74 9.07 -7.76
N GLU A 81 2.65 9.67 -8.25
CA GLU A 81 2.66 10.38 -9.53
C GLU A 81 3.38 11.72 -9.42
N TYR A 82 3.28 12.37 -8.26
CA TYR A 82 3.94 13.62 -7.94
C TYR A 82 5.02 13.42 -6.89
N MET A 83 6.06 14.26 -6.91
CA MET A 83 7.14 14.19 -5.94
C MET A 83 6.59 14.44 -4.52
N PRO A 84 6.85 13.54 -3.56
CA PRO A 84 6.42 13.73 -2.17
C PRO A 84 7.05 14.97 -1.53
N GLY A 85 6.27 15.62 -0.68
CA GLY A 85 6.75 16.68 0.21
C GLY A 85 7.77 16.17 1.21
N LYS A 86 8.48 17.08 1.88
CA LYS A 86 9.51 16.72 2.87
C LYS A 86 8.92 15.94 4.05
N GLU A 87 7.69 16.27 4.41
CA GLU A 87 6.93 15.67 5.49
C GLU A 87 6.62 14.20 5.17
N ALA A 88 6.22 13.91 3.93
CA ALA A 88 5.95 12.55 3.47
C ALA A 88 7.22 11.70 3.36
N LEU A 89 8.36 12.31 3.03
CA LEU A 89 9.66 11.65 2.97
C LEU A 89 10.27 11.35 4.35
N ALA A 90 9.77 11.99 5.41
CA ALA A 90 10.27 11.85 6.78
C ALA A 90 9.50 10.82 7.62
N LEU A 91 8.45 10.21 7.05
CA LEU A 91 7.69 9.10 7.64
C LEU A 91 8.42 7.77 7.44
#